data_AF-A0A525WA53-F1
#
_entry.id   AF-A0A525WA53-F1
#
_cell.length_a   1.000
_cell.length_b   1.000
_cell.length_c   1.000
_cell.angle_alpha   90.00
_cell.angle_beta   90.00
_cell.angle_gamma   90.00
#
_symmetry.space_group_name_H-M   'P 1'
#
loop_
_entity.id
_entity.type
_entity.pdbx_description
1 polymer ?
#
loop_
_entity_poly.entity_id
_entity_poly.type
_entity_poly.pdbx_seq_one_letter_code
_entity_poly.pdbx_strand_id
1 'polypeptide(L)'
;MSDDFGKELLMLGGTIAGFVAALLTVLEKLLDFQTRRHGKKEAKESSRPERAVPESTSTIDFFSSKPLRGSSYLLLYETSVIVAAGVMLNYVGLTLSRHMESILFLDMTGTALVAFLLGPWWGAIVALLSNSVVNWLLYPEAGADVVIFPWSLVNMTGALFWGVMARQPGFQKYVRTAKSSALAHSWFLLSFGLVGAVVMSIPGTLVQAALNERTVFALNPEVAEALSARVIQWESVVRGSIETMLGVQWGESISWYVVNWFQNIVRYIPDKTMSAAIALVVLKYGYPLFEQELIHGGPEKEPPGDERVLPLVLGLLYAPSYATLVSSESYAGMQFWPLWSLPWLFIVMGYFKLRYWGPTDDLLHEARLERAERYARALKPIGKEPSHEFCRRLTFVTLVASLIFALCLPILLMDFYRVTFKFFCVVYGFLLVVHLIRVAIAQNISVARSE
;
A
#
# COMPACT_ATOMS: atom_id res chain seq x y z
N MET A 1 13.86 -23.98 18.49
CA MET A 1 13.94 -24.96 17.39
C MET A 1 12.73 -24.87 16.45
N SER A 2 11.54 -24.45 16.91
CA SER A 2 10.36 -24.22 16.05
C SER A 2 10.43 -22.93 15.21
N ASP A 3 11.07 -21.86 15.72
CA ASP A 3 11.07 -20.55 15.06
C ASP A 3 11.93 -20.49 13.79
N ASP A 4 13.04 -21.23 13.74
CA ASP A 4 13.85 -21.33 12.51
C ASP A 4 13.12 -22.11 11.42
N PHE A 5 12.40 -23.17 11.79
CA PHE A 5 11.65 -23.99 10.85
C PHE A 5 10.52 -23.20 10.16
N GLY A 6 9.83 -22.32 10.91
CA GLY A 6 8.81 -21.43 10.35
C GLY A 6 9.38 -20.40 9.37
N LYS A 7 10.55 -19.83 9.67
CA LYS A 7 11.26 -18.87 8.81
C LYS A 7 11.75 -19.53 7.52
N GLU A 8 12.31 -20.73 7.60
CA GLU A 8 12.75 -21.49 6.43
C GLU A 8 11.57 -21.92 5.54
N LEU A 9 10.46 -22.34 6.13
CA LEU A 9 9.26 -22.72 5.38
C LEU A 9 8.63 -21.53 4.65
N LEU A 10 8.57 -20.35 5.28
CA LEU A 10 8.11 -19.11 4.65
C LEU A 10 9.05 -18.64 3.53
N MET A 11 10.36 -18.74 3.74
CA MET A 11 11.35 -18.42 2.70
C MET A 11 11.25 -19.36 1.50
N LEU A 12 11.09 -20.66 1.75
CA LEU A 12 10.88 -21.68 0.72
C LEU A 12 9.58 -21.42 -0.04
N GLY A 13 8.49 -21.12 0.67
CA GLY A 13 7.21 -20.73 0.06
C GLY A 13 7.33 -19.49 -0.82
N GLY A 14 8.03 -18.46 -0.35
CA GLY A 14 8.27 -17.23 -1.11
C GLY A 14 9.14 -17.44 -2.35
N THR A 15 10.16 -18.30 -2.29
CA THR A 15 10.99 -18.62 -3.46
C THR A 15 10.23 -19.45 -4.49
N ILE A 16 9.46 -20.44 -4.05
CA ILE A 16 8.63 -21.25 -4.94
C ILE A 16 7.57 -20.36 -5.62
N ALA A 17 6.89 -19.50 -4.87
CA ALA A 17 5.91 -18.58 -5.42
C ALA A 17 6.54 -17.59 -6.42
N GLY A 18 7.69 -17.01 -6.08
CA GLY A 18 8.43 -16.11 -6.97
C GLY A 18 8.92 -16.81 -8.25
N PHE A 19 9.36 -18.07 -8.15
CA PHE A 19 9.80 -18.87 -9.27
C PHE A 19 8.65 -19.27 -10.19
N VAL A 20 7.51 -19.70 -9.62
CA VAL A 20 6.29 -20.00 -10.39
C VAL A 20 5.78 -18.73 -11.09
N ALA A 21 5.77 -17.59 -10.40
CA ALA A 21 5.39 -16.31 -11.01
C ALA A 21 6.32 -15.92 -12.17
N ALA A 22 7.64 -16.14 -12.03
CA ALA A 22 8.62 -15.91 -13.09
C ALA A 22 8.35 -16.79 -14.31
N LEU A 23 8.13 -18.09 -14.11
CA LEU A 23 7.82 -19.05 -15.18
C LEU A 23 6.53 -18.69 -15.90
N LEU A 24 5.47 -18.38 -15.15
CA LEU A 24 4.18 -17.98 -15.72
C LEU A 24 4.31 -16.67 -16.52
N THR A 25 5.04 -15.68 -16.00
CA THR A 25 5.27 -14.40 -16.69
C THR A 25 6.05 -14.60 -18.00
N VAL A 26 7.08 -15.46 -17.99
CA VAL A 26 7.85 -15.77 -19.21
C VAL A 26 6.99 -16.54 -20.22
N LEU A 27 6.20 -17.51 -19.76
CA LEU A 27 5.29 -18.28 -20.61
C LEU A 27 4.26 -17.36 -21.29
N GLU A 28 3.62 -16.47 -20.53
CA GLU A 28 2.67 -15.49 -21.07
C GLU A 28 3.31 -14.62 -22.16
N LYS A 29 4.55 -14.13 -21.93
CA LYS A 29 5.27 -13.31 -22.91
C LYS A 29 5.71 -14.09 -24.15
N LEU A 30 6.06 -15.36 -24.02
CA LEU A 30 6.39 -16.23 -25.15
C LEU A 30 5.15 -16.51 -26.01
N LEU A 31 4.00 -16.75 -25.37
CA LEU A 31 2.73 -16.94 -26.04
C LEU A 31 2.34 -15.67 -26.82
N ASP A 32 2.39 -14.50 -26.20
CA ASP A 32 2.15 -13.19 -26.83
C ASP A 32 3.06 -12.94 -28.06
N PHE A 33 4.32 -13.38 -27.99
CA PHE A 33 5.26 -13.26 -29.10
C PHE A 33 4.92 -14.21 -30.25
N GLN A 34 4.51 -15.44 -29.95
CA GLN A 34 4.07 -16.41 -30.95
C GLN A 34 2.80 -15.96 -31.68
N THR A 35 1.78 -15.46 -30.98
CA THR A 35 0.56 -14.92 -31.60
C THR A 35 0.86 -13.74 -32.51
N ARG A 36 1.77 -12.84 -32.13
CA ARG A 36 2.19 -11.71 -32.99
C ARG A 36 2.95 -12.16 -34.24
N ARG A 37 3.72 -13.26 -34.14
CA ARG A 37 4.49 -13.80 -35.26
C ARG A 37 3.58 -14.55 -36.25
N HIS A 38 2.55 -15.24 -35.75
CA HIS A 38 1.50 -15.84 -36.58
C HIS A 38 0.60 -14.78 -37.23
N GLY A 39 0.14 -13.77 -36.48
CA GLY A 39 -0.67 -12.68 -37.05
C GLY A 39 0.05 -11.85 -38.12
N LYS A 40 1.38 -11.69 -38.02
CA LYS A 40 2.19 -11.07 -39.09
C LYS A 40 2.42 -11.97 -40.31
N LYS A 41 2.35 -13.30 -40.15
CA LYS A 41 2.40 -14.26 -41.26
C LYS A 41 1.08 -14.26 -42.02
N GLU A 42 -0.04 -14.29 -41.31
CA GLU A 42 -1.39 -14.24 -41.90
C GLU A 42 -1.66 -12.90 -42.61
N ALA A 43 -1.26 -11.76 -42.01
CA ALA A 43 -1.37 -10.45 -42.66
C ALA A 43 -0.46 -10.27 -43.89
N LYS A 44 0.57 -11.10 -44.04
CA LYS A 44 1.45 -11.12 -45.21
C LYS A 44 0.97 -12.10 -46.29
N GLU A 45 0.16 -13.09 -45.92
CA GLU A 45 -0.50 -14.01 -46.86
C GLU A 45 -1.85 -13.46 -47.37
N SER A 46 -2.52 -12.56 -46.64
CA SER A 46 -3.82 -12.01 -47.02
C SER A 46 -3.78 -10.78 -47.95
N SER A 47 -2.62 -10.33 -48.43
CA SER A 47 -2.53 -9.23 -49.40
C SER A 47 -2.52 -9.77 -50.84
N ARG A 48 -3.67 -10.29 -51.29
CA ARG A 48 -3.98 -10.51 -52.71
C ARG A 48 -5.31 -9.79 -52.99
N PRO A 49 -5.41 -8.89 -53.98
CA PRO A 49 -6.58 -8.06 -54.12
C PRO A 49 -7.64 -8.80 -54.93
N GLU A 50 -8.77 -9.16 -54.30
CA GLU A 50 -9.94 -9.61 -55.05
C GLU A 50 -11.24 -9.07 -54.46
N ARG A 51 -12.18 -8.81 -55.37
CA ARG A 51 -13.33 -7.90 -55.32
C ARG A 51 -14.37 -8.17 -54.24
N ALA A 52 -15.09 -7.10 -53.89
CA ALA A 52 -16.30 -7.06 -53.08
C ALA A 52 -17.52 -7.77 -53.70
N VAL A 53 -18.44 -8.26 -52.85
CA VAL A 53 -19.90 -7.99 -52.79
C VAL A 53 -20.54 -8.79 -51.62
N PRO A 54 -21.64 -8.32 -50.99
CA PRO A 54 -22.07 -8.71 -49.64
C PRO A 54 -23.26 -9.69 -49.63
N GLU A 55 -23.45 -10.45 -48.53
CA GLU A 55 -24.72 -10.56 -47.79
C GLU A 55 -24.70 -11.62 -46.67
N SER A 56 -25.66 -11.43 -45.77
CA SER A 56 -25.88 -11.98 -44.44
C SER A 56 -26.12 -13.48 -44.35
N THR A 57 -25.59 -14.09 -43.29
CA THR A 57 -26.31 -15.12 -42.53
C THR A 57 -25.83 -15.12 -41.08
N SER A 58 -26.79 -14.93 -40.19
CA SER A 58 -26.67 -14.96 -38.74
C SER A 58 -26.40 -16.39 -38.26
N THR A 59 -25.15 -16.70 -37.96
CA THR A 59 -24.78 -17.82 -37.10
C THR A 59 -24.37 -17.27 -35.73
N ILE A 60 -25.09 -17.74 -34.72
CA ILE A 60 -24.85 -17.46 -33.31
C ILE A 60 -23.47 -18.03 -32.95
N ASP A 61 -22.46 -17.16 -32.86
CA ASP A 61 -21.14 -17.50 -32.35
C ASP A 61 -21.20 -17.65 -30.83
N PHE A 62 -21.49 -18.88 -30.39
CA PHE A 62 -21.47 -19.30 -28.98
C PHE A 62 -20.04 -19.41 -28.40
N PHE A 63 -19.02 -19.10 -29.21
CA PHE A 63 -17.63 -18.89 -28.81
C PHE A 63 -17.21 -17.47 -29.18
N SER A 64 -17.75 -16.47 -28.46
CA SER A 64 -17.17 -15.12 -28.39
C SER A 64 -15.86 -15.19 -27.59
N SER A 65 -14.86 -15.84 -28.19
CA SER A 65 -13.47 -15.76 -27.79
C SER A 65 -12.95 -14.38 -28.18
N LYS A 66 -13.21 -13.39 -27.32
CA LYS A 66 -12.36 -12.19 -27.22
C LYS A 66 -11.39 -12.34 -26.03
N PRO A 67 -10.45 -13.31 -26.01
CA PRO A 67 -9.38 -13.26 -25.04
C PRO A 67 -8.33 -12.25 -25.54
N LEU A 68 -7.94 -11.33 -24.67
CA LEU A 68 -6.61 -10.71 -24.68
C LEU A 68 -6.36 -9.69 -25.79
N ARG A 69 -6.89 -8.47 -25.60
CA ARG A 69 -6.37 -7.26 -26.26
C ARG A 69 -5.04 -6.86 -25.61
N GLY A 70 -3.97 -7.53 -26.04
CA GLY A 70 -2.60 -7.39 -25.56
C GLY A 70 -1.91 -6.08 -25.97
N SER A 71 -1.96 -5.09 -25.07
CA SER A 71 -0.94 -4.02 -24.95
C SER A 71 -0.92 -3.31 -23.59
N SER A 72 -1.86 -3.59 -22.67
CA SER A 72 -2.08 -2.75 -21.48
C SER A 72 -2.10 -3.51 -20.14
N TYR A 73 -1.58 -4.75 -20.04
CA TYR A 73 -1.72 -5.53 -18.79
C TYR A 73 -1.13 -4.83 -17.54
N LEU A 74 -0.05 -4.09 -17.73
CA LEU A 74 0.65 -3.31 -16.71
C LEU A 74 0.10 -1.87 -16.53
N LEU A 75 -0.89 -1.49 -17.33
CA LEU A 75 -1.68 -0.25 -17.26
C LEU A 75 -3.14 -0.49 -16.86
N LEU A 76 -3.59 -1.75 -16.79
CA LEU A 76 -5.01 -2.14 -16.68
C LEU A 76 -5.51 -2.29 -15.24
N TYR A 77 -4.62 -2.44 -14.26
CA TYR A 77 -5.00 -2.49 -12.85
C TYR A 77 -4.40 -1.30 -12.11
N GLU A 78 -5.08 -0.16 -12.17
CA GLU A 78 -4.79 1.07 -11.39
C GLU A 78 -4.35 0.73 -9.95
N THR A 79 -5.06 -0.21 -9.34
CA THR A 79 -4.82 -0.73 -7.99
C THR A 79 -3.42 -1.29 -7.81
N SER A 80 -2.99 -2.19 -8.70
CA SER A 80 -1.68 -2.83 -8.59
C SER A 80 -0.53 -1.84 -8.74
N VAL A 81 -0.66 -0.86 -9.64
CA VAL A 81 0.34 0.18 -9.89
C VAL A 81 0.46 1.07 -8.66
N ILE A 82 -0.66 1.52 -8.12
CA ILE A 82 -0.71 2.40 -6.94
C ILE A 82 -0.20 1.66 -5.69
N VAL A 83 -0.63 0.42 -5.47
CA VAL A 83 -0.15 -0.43 -4.36
C VAL A 83 1.36 -0.66 -4.46
N ALA A 84 1.86 -1.03 -5.64
CA ALA A 84 3.29 -1.24 -5.86
C ALA A 84 4.10 0.04 -5.63
N ALA A 85 3.62 1.18 -6.12
CA ALA A 85 4.23 2.47 -5.89
C ALA A 85 4.26 2.84 -4.39
N GLY A 86 3.17 2.59 -3.68
CA GLY A 86 3.09 2.80 -2.23
C GLY A 86 4.09 1.94 -1.46
N VAL A 87 4.14 0.63 -1.72
CA VAL A 87 5.09 -0.27 -1.04
C VAL A 87 6.53 0.14 -1.33
N MET A 88 6.86 0.48 -2.58
CA MET A 88 8.21 0.95 -2.95
C MET A 88 8.56 2.28 -2.27
N LEU A 89 7.61 3.21 -2.19
CA LEU A 89 7.85 4.50 -1.54
C LEU A 89 8.08 4.34 -0.03
N ASN A 90 7.35 3.43 0.64
CA ASN A 90 7.60 3.08 2.03
C ASN A 90 8.98 2.42 2.21
N TYR A 91 9.38 1.51 1.31
CA TYR A 91 10.71 0.90 1.31
C TYR A 91 11.82 1.94 1.20
N VAL A 92 11.70 2.88 0.26
CA VAL A 92 12.67 3.97 0.07
C VAL A 92 12.69 4.89 1.30
N GLY A 93 11.52 5.27 1.82
CA GLY A 93 11.40 6.12 3.01
C GLY A 93 12.11 5.51 4.22
N LEU A 94 11.82 4.23 4.51
CA LEU A 94 12.44 3.51 5.61
C LEU A 94 13.95 3.32 5.39
N THR A 95 14.38 3.00 4.17
CA THR A 95 15.80 2.86 3.84
C THR A 95 16.54 4.18 4.07
N LEU A 96 15.98 5.31 3.60
CA LEU A 96 16.58 6.63 3.77
C LEU A 96 16.67 7.03 5.25
N SER A 97 15.58 6.81 6.00
CA SER A 97 15.53 7.08 7.44
C SER A 97 16.67 6.37 8.18
N ARG A 98 16.89 5.09 7.88
CA ARG A 98 17.93 4.28 8.51
C ARG A 98 19.35 4.73 8.17
N HIS A 99 19.60 5.12 6.92
CA HIS A 99 20.94 5.57 6.51
C HIS A 99 21.28 6.97 7.03
N MET A 100 20.27 7.79 7.32
CA MET A 100 20.46 9.17 7.78
C MET A 100 20.31 9.35 9.30
N GLU A 101 20.09 8.26 10.06
CA GLU A 101 19.75 8.30 11.50
C GLU A 101 18.68 9.37 11.82
N SER A 102 17.73 9.53 10.90
CA SER A 102 16.82 10.68 10.92
C SER A 102 15.68 10.45 11.91
N ILE A 103 15.20 11.54 12.52
CA ILE A 103 13.97 11.58 13.34
C ILE A 103 12.74 11.23 12.48
N LEU A 104 12.84 11.38 11.15
CA LEU A 104 11.78 11.08 10.20
C LEU A 104 11.90 9.62 9.73
N PHE A 105 10.88 8.81 9.97
CA PHE A 105 10.81 7.41 9.52
C PHE A 105 10.37 7.32 8.06
N LEU A 106 9.49 8.22 7.60
CA LEU A 106 8.96 8.31 6.22
C LEU A 106 8.37 7.00 5.67
N ASP A 107 8.20 5.99 6.53
CA ASP A 107 7.78 4.61 6.27
C ASP A 107 6.29 4.51 5.95
N MET A 108 5.56 5.62 6.08
CA MET A 108 4.14 5.74 5.81
C MET A 108 3.82 6.62 4.59
N THR A 109 4.82 7.14 3.89
CA THR A 109 4.62 8.03 2.73
C THR A 109 3.82 7.35 1.62
N GLY A 110 4.20 6.13 1.25
CA GLY A 110 3.46 5.32 0.29
C GLY A 110 2.11 4.83 0.80
N THR A 111 2.00 4.59 2.11
CA THR A 111 0.70 4.30 2.75
C THR A 111 -0.27 5.47 2.60
N ALA A 112 0.19 6.71 2.80
CA ALA A 112 -0.60 7.91 2.57
C ALA A 112 -1.00 8.05 1.10
N LEU A 113 -0.07 7.85 0.17
CA LEU A 113 -0.34 7.91 -1.28
C LEU A 113 -1.47 6.94 -1.68
N VAL A 114 -1.38 5.70 -1.22
CA VAL A 114 -2.39 4.67 -1.52
C VAL A 114 -3.72 5.01 -0.85
N ALA A 115 -3.70 5.48 0.39
CA ALA A 115 -4.90 5.89 1.10
C ALA A 115 -5.62 7.06 0.41
N PHE A 116 -4.87 8.03 -0.14
CA PHE A 116 -5.43 9.17 -0.85
C PHE A 116 -6.12 8.77 -2.17
N LEU A 117 -5.53 7.82 -2.91
CA LEU A 117 -6.04 7.39 -4.21
C LEU A 117 -7.10 6.29 -4.11
N LEU A 118 -6.80 5.22 -3.39
CA LEU A 118 -7.60 4.00 -3.34
C LEU A 118 -8.49 3.88 -2.10
N GLY A 119 -8.34 4.79 -1.13
CA GLY A 119 -9.17 4.83 0.07
C GLY A 119 -8.60 4.05 1.26
N PRO A 120 -9.37 4.00 2.37
CA PRO A 120 -8.88 3.56 3.68
C PRO A 120 -8.45 2.09 3.70
N TRP A 121 -9.20 1.20 3.05
CA TRP A 121 -8.94 -0.24 3.11
C TRP A 121 -7.70 -0.65 2.31
N TRP A 122 -7.54 -0.12 1.10
CA TRP A 122 -6.31 -0.35 0.32
C TRP A 122 -5.08 0.25 0.99
N GLY A 123 -5.22 1.44 1.58
CA GLY A 123 -4.16 2.02 2.40
C GLY A 123 -3.78 1.10 3.56
N ALA A 124 -4.75 0.54 4.30
CA ALA A 124 -4.50 -0.35 5.42
C ALA A 124 -3.84 -1.67 4.98
N ILE A 125 -4.25 -2.22 3.83
CA ILE A 125 -3.58 -3.37 3.21
C ILE A 125 -2.12 -3.03 2.92
N VAL A 126 -1.83 -1.88 2.31
CA VAL A 126 -0.44 -1.46 2.04
C VAL A 126 0.36 -1.20 3.30
N ALA A 127 -0.26 -0.63 4.33
CA ALA A 127 0.38 -0.45 5.64
C ALA A 127 0.80 -1.80 6.23
N LEU A 128 -0.08 -2.79 6.20
CA LEU A 128 0.19 -4.13 6.70
C LEU A 128 1.24 -4.85 5.84
N LEU A 129 1.13 -4.78 4.51
CA LEU A 129 2.08 -5.38 3.58
C LEU A 129 3.47 -4.74 3.71
N SER A 130 3.57 -3.43 3.89
CA SER A 130 4.86 -2.77 4.08
C SER A 130 5.48 -3.20 5.42
N ASN A 131 4.71 -3.23 6.49
CA ASN A 131 5.23 -3.72 7.77
C ASN A 131 5.58 -5.20 7.76
N SER A 132 4.93 -6.01 6.94
CA SER A 132 5.20 -7.46 6.89
C SER A 132 6.33 -7.80 5.90
N VAL A 133 6.31 -7.23 4.69
CA VAL A 133 7.21 -7.58 3.59
C VAL A 133 8.44 -6.68 3.56
N VAL A 134 8.26 -5.36 3.60
CA VAL A 134 9.37 -4.39 3.51
C VAL A 134 10.25 -4.48 4.75
N ASN A 135 9.64 -4.55 5.93
CA ASN A 135 10.41 -4.62 7.17
C ASN A 135 11.06 -6.00 7.33
N TRP A 136 10.42 -7.10 6.90
CA TRP A 136 11.08 -8.41 6.87
C TRP A 136 12.28 -8.46 5.91
N LEU A 137 12.18 -7.83 4.73
CA LEU A 137 13.29 -7.73 3.78
C LEU A 137 14.48 -6.93 4.33
N LEU A 138 14.20 -5.87 5.08
CA LEU A 138 15.22 -4.94 5.63
C LEU A 138 15.77 -5.37 7.00
N TYR A 139 15.12 -6.31 7.69
CA TYR A 139 15.56 -6.83 8.99
C TYR A 139 15.58 -8.37 8.99
N PRO A 140 16.60 -9.00 8.38
CA PRO A 140 16.74 -10.46 8.36
C PRO A 140 17.35 -11.06 9.64
N GLU A 141 17.63 -10.25 10.68
CA GLU A 141 18.30 -10.68 11.91
C GLU A 141 17.32 -11.28 12.95
N ALA A 142 17.82 -12.11 13.86
CA ALA A 142 17.02 -12.70 14.93
C ALA A 142 16.62 -11.61 15.95
N GLY A 143 15.31 -11.41 16.18
CA GLY A 143 14.77 -10.33 17.03
C GLY A 143 14.10 -9.19 16.25
N ALA A 144 14.20 -9.18 14.92
CA ALA A 144 13.51 -8.23 14.05
C ALA A 144 11.98 -8.28 14.16
N ASP A 145 11.45 -9.49 14.38
CA ASP A 145 10.04 -9.77 14.61
C ASP A 145 9.47 -8.91 15.73
N VAL A 146 10.21 -8.79 16.84
CA VAL A 146 9.80 -8.07 18.06
C VAL A 146 9.60 -6.55 17.82
N VAL A 147 10.30 -5.99 16.82
CA VAL A 147 10.33 -4.53 16.57
C VAL A 147 9.36 -4.10 15.46
N ILE A 148 8.72 -5.01 14.73
CA ILE A 148 8.17 -4.69 13.41
C ILE A 148 6.65 -4.95 13.28
N PHE A 149 6.16 -6.09 13.76
CA PHE A 149 4.75 -6.44 13.60
C PHE A 149 3.78 -5.57 14.42
N PRO A 150 4.07 -5.19 15.67
CA PRO A 150 3.16 -4.37 16.47
C PRO A 150 2.87 -2.98 15.87
N TRP A 151 3.87 -2.37 15.24
CA TRP A 151 3.74 -1.04 14.61
C TRP A 151 2.84 -1.04 13.38
N SER A 152 2.50 -2.21 12.82
CA SER A 152 1.49 -2.29 11.76
C SER A 152 0.14 -1.72 12.20
N LEU A 153 -0.20 -1.77 13.49
CA LEU A 153 -1.41 -1.12 14.02
C LEU A 153 -1.39 0.39 13.82
N VAL A 154 -0.25 1.03 14.06
CA VAL A 154 -0.07 2.48 13.88
C VAL A 154 -0.21 2.82 12.40
N ASN A 155 0.43 2.04 11.53
CA ASN A 155 0.41 2.31 10.11
C ASN A 155 -0.98 2.07 9.49
N MET A 156 -1.69 1.01 9.91
CA MET A 156 -3.08 0.78 9.49
C MET A 156 -4.01 1.88 10.00
N THR A 157 -3.85 2.32 11.25
CA THR A 157 -4.64 3.43 11.81
C THR A 157 -4.45 4.70 10.98
N GLY A 158 -3.20 5.01 10.62
CA GLY A 158 -2.92 6.16 9.77
C GLY A 158 -3.51 6.03 8.38
N ALA A 159 -3.46 4.84 7.79
CA ALA A 159 -4.07 4.58 6.49
C ALA A 159 -5.59 4.74 6.50
N LEU A 160 -6.26 4.20 7.52
CA LEU A 160 -7.71 4.34 7.69
C LEU A 160 -8.08 5.81 7.87
N PHE A 161 -7.36 6.54 8.73
CA PHE A 161 -7.58 7.96 8.96
C PHE A 161 -7.41 8.79 7.69
N TRP A 162 -6.25 8.68 7.03
CA TRP A 162 -5.96 9.41 5.80
C TRP A 162 -6.88 9.05 4.66
N GLY A 163 -7.23 7.77 4.51
CA GLY A 163 -8.17 7.33 3.49
C GLY A 163 -9.57 7.88 3.70
N VAL A 164 -10.08 7.86 4.94
CA VAL A 164 -11.38 8.47 5.27
C VAL A 164 -11.36 9.98 5.03
N MET A 165 -10.28 10.67 5.44
CA MET A 165 -10.12 12.10 5.20
C MET A 165 -10.05 12.44 3.70
N ALA A 166 -9.37 11.60 2.90
CA ALA A 166 -9.28 11.78 1.46
C ALA A 166 -10.63 11.59 0.73
N ARG A 167 -11.57 10.83 1.31
CA ARG A 167 -12.94 10.71 0.80
C ARG A 167 -13.81 11.93 1.10
N GLN A 168 -13.35 12.89 1.91
CA GLN A 168 -14.15 14.06 2.26
C GLN A 168 -14.18 15.09 1.11
N PRO A 169 -15.33 15.76 0.87
CA PRO A 169 -15.44 16.80 -0.18
C PRO A 169 -14.42 17.95 -0.02
N GLY A 170 -14.01 18.25 1.21
CA GLY A 170 -13.00 19.28 1.51
C GLY A 170 -11.64 18.96 0.89
N PHE A 171 -11.21 17.69 0.95
CA PHE A 171 -9.95 17.24 0.34
C PHE A 171 -10.02 17.28 -1.19
N GLN A 172 -11.13 16.81 -1.76
CA GLN A 172 -11.34 16.86 -3.22
C GLN A 172 -11.29 18.30 -3.74
N LYS A 173 -11.95 19.24 -3.04
CA LYS A 173 -11.93 20.67 -3.38
C LYS A 173 -10.51 21.24 -3.27
N TYR A 174 -9.77 20.86 -2.23
CA TYR A 174 -8.40 21.28 -2.02
C TYR A 174 -7.48 20.83 -3.18
N VAL A 175 -7.52 19.55 -3.53
CA VAL A 175 -6.69 18.96 -4.61
C VAL A 175 -7.01 19.60 -5.96
N ARG A 176 -8.31 19.79 -6.27
CA ARG A 176 -8.79 20.38 -7.53
C ARG A 176 -8.33 21.82 -7.75
N THR A 177 -8.12 22.57 -6.68
CA THR A 177 -7.80 23.99 -6.77
C THR A 177 -6.31 24.15 -7.07
N ALA A 178 -5.97 24.34 -8.35
CA ALA A 178 -4.59 24.52 -8.81
C ALA A 178 -3.84 25.71 -8.15
N LYS A 179 -4.59 26.66 -7.56
CA LYS A 179 -4.07 27.81 -6.80
C LYS A 179 -4.42 27.71 -5.30
N SER A 180 -4.18 26.56 -4.68
CA SER A 180 -4.36 26.41 -3.24
C SER A 180 -3.50 27.46 -2.51
N SER A 181 -4.13 28.33 -1.74
CA SER A 181 -3.44 29.39 -0.98
C SER A 181 -2.52 28.79 0.08
N ALA A 182 -1.59 29.58 0.62
CA ALA A 182 -0.77 29.16 1.76
C ALA A 182 -1.64 28.63 2.92
N LEU A 183 -2.78 29.28 3.18
CA LEU A 183 -3.75 28.84 4.19
C LEU A 183 -4.32 27.45 3.91
N ALA A 184 -4.61 27.12 2.65
CA ALA A 184 -5.12 25.80 2.29
C ALA A 184 -4.08 24.69 2.51
N HIS A 185 -2.80 24.97 2.20
CA HIS A 185 -1.70 24.06 2.52
C HIS A 185 -1.51 23.91 4.03
N SER A 186 -1.56 25.01 4.80
CA SER A 186 -1.49 24.95 6.25
C SER A 186 -2.63 24.12 6.85
N TRP A 187 -3.85 24.27 6.32
CA TRP A 187 -4.99 23.45 6.74
C TRP A 187 -4.79 21.96 6.41
N PHE A 188 -4.26 21.65 5.23
CA PHE A 188 -3.91 20.28 4.86
C PHE A 188 -2.86 19.69 5.83
N LEU A 189 -1.77 20.42 6.11
CA LEU A 189 -0.72 19.95 7.03
C LEU A 189 -1.24 19.81 8.47
N LEU A 190 -2.14 20.68 8.91
CA LEU A 190 -2.76 20.59 10.23
C LEU A 190 -3.69 19.38 10.34
N SER A 191 -4.52 19.14 9.32
CA SER A 191 -5.49 18.03 9.34
C SER A 191 -4.84 16.67 9.05
N PHE A 192 -4.06 16.53 7.99
CA PHE A 192 -3.43 15.26 7.63
C PHE A 192 -2.15 14.98 8.41
N GLY A 193 -1.41 16.02 8.82
CA GLY A 193 -0.17 15.89 9.59
C GLY A 193 -0.41 15.89 11.10
N LEU A 194 -0.79 17.02 11.69
CA LEU A 194 -0.93 17.17 13.14
C LEU A 194 -2.05 16.30 13.72
N VAL A 195 -3.28 16.38 13.19
CA VAL A 195 -4.38 15.53 13.69
C VAL A 195 -4.09 14.06 13.40
N GLY A 196 -3.51 13.75 12.24
CA GLY A 196 -3.03 12.40 11.92
C GLY A 196 -2.03 11.86 12.95
N ALA A 197 -1.05 12.67 13.36
CA ALA A 197 -0.09 12.32 14.40
C ALA A 197 -0.77 12.05 15.75
N VAL A 198 -1.74 12.88 16.14
CA VAL A 198 -2.53 12.66 17.36
C VAL A 198 -3.28 11.33 17.30
N VAL A 199 -3.96 11.04 16.19
CA VAL A 199 -4.71 9.77 16.03
C VAL A 199 -3.77 8.56 16.06
N MET A 200 -2.66 8.61 15.33
CA MET A 200 -1.69 7.50 15.25
C MET A 200 -0.91 7.30 16.55
N SER A 201 -0.72 8.34 17.36
CA SER A 201 -0.02 8.25 18.64
C SER A 201 -0.78 7.42 19.69
N ILE A 202 -2.10 7.24 19.56
CA ILE A 202 -2.90 6.41 20.48
C ILE A 202 -2.47 4.93 20.39
N PRO A 203 -2.59 4.23 19.25
CA PRO A 203 -2.09 2.87 19.13
C PRO A 203 -0.56 2.82 19.30
N GLY A 204 0.17 3.87 18.93
CA GLY A 204 1.63 3.93 19.14
C GLY A 204 2.04 3.82 20.61
N THR A 205 1.35 4.54 21.51
CA THR A 205 1.60 4.46 22.96
C THR A 205 1.24 3.10 23.53
N LEU A 206 0.15 2.50 23.06
CA LEU A 206 -0.28 1.17 23.53
C LEU A 206 0.66 0.06 23.04
N VAL A 207 1.12 0.15 21.80
CA VAL A 207 2.16 -0.75 21.25
C VAL A 207 3.45 -0.62 22.04
N GLN A 208 3.88 0.61 22.32
CA GLN A 208 5.08 0.87 23.11
C GLN A 208 4.99 0.31 24.53
N ALA A 209 3.80 0.41 25.16
CA ALA A 209 3.52 -0.20 26.44
C ALA A 209 3.64 -1.72 26.40
N ALA A 210 3.06 -2.35 25.37
CA ALA A 210 3.09 -3.80 25.19
C ALA A 210 4.50 -4.34 24.92
N LEU A 211 5.36 -3.54 24.28
CA LEU A 211 6.75 -3.87 24.00
C LEU A 211 7.72 -3.54 25.14
N ASN A 212 7.25 -2.86 26.19
CA ASN A 212 8.08 -2.32 27.27
C ASN A 212 9.27 -1.46 26.74
N GLU A 213 9.07 -0.80 25.60
CA GLU A 213 10.09 0.04 24.97
C GLU A 213 10.11 1.43 25.61
N ARG A 214 11.30 1.92 25.97
CA ARG A 214 11.48 3.32 26.40
C ARG A 214 11.57 4.24 25.18
N THR A 215 11.00 5.44 25.27
CA THR A 215 11.04 6.42 24.18
C THR A 215 12.47 6.83 23.84
N VAL A 216 12.85 6.77 22.56
CA VAL A 216 14.15 7.25 22.06
C VAL A 216 14.28 8.78 22.20
N PHE A 217 13.14 9.50 22.12
CA PHE A 217 13.01 10.92 22.42
C PHE A 217 12.16 11.11 23.67
N ALA A 218 12.80 11.12 24.84
CA ALA A 218 12.15 11.51 26.08
C ALA A 218 11.92 13.03 26.08
N LEU A 219 10.80 13.48 26.68
CA LEU A 219 10.65 14.89 27.04
C LEU A 219 11.79 15.31 27.97
N ASN A 220 12.05 16.62 28.02
CA ASN A 220 12.89 17.18 29.08
C ASN A 220 12.37 16.63 30.44
N PRO A 221 13.25 16.09 31.30
CA PRO A 221 12.87 15.50 32.59
C PRO A 221 11.96 16.40 33.42
N GLU A 222 12.24 17.71 33.46
CA GLU A 222 11.45 18.69 34.22
C GLU A 222 10.01 18.80 33.66
N VAL A 223 9.86 18.74 32.34
CA VAL A 223 8.55 18.78 31.67
C VAL A 223 7.81 17.47 31.86
N ALA A 224 8.51 16.34 31.77
CA ALA A 224 7.94 15.02 32.00
C ALA A 224 7.44 14.86 33.45
N GLU A 225 8.22 15.33 34.42
CA GLU A 225 7.87 15.33 35.84
C GLU A 225 6.71 16.28 36.13
N ALA A 226 6.73 17.51 35.61
CA ALA A 226 5.63 18.46 35.77
C ALA A 226 4.33 17.93 35.17
N LEU A 227 4.39 17.32 33.97
CA LEU A 227 3.24 16.70 33.32
C LEU A 227 2.75 15.50 34.14
N SER A 228 3.65 14.61 34.58
CA SER A 228 3.31 13.47 35.43
C SER A 228 2.63 13.90 36.73
N ALA A 229 3.17 14.91 37.41
CA ALA A 229 2.60 15.46 38.63
C ALA A 229 1.19 16.01 38.41
N ARG A 230 0.95 16.70 37.28
CA ARG A 230 -0.38 17.19 36.91
C ARG A 230 -1.35 16.06 36.59
N VAL A 231 -0.91 15.03 35.88
CA VAL A 231 -1.76 13.88 35.56
C VAL A 231 -2.10 13.10 36.83
N ILE A 232 -1.14 12.87 37.72
CA ILE A 232 -1.37 12.22 39.03
C ILE A 232 -2.35 13.04 39.88
N GLN A 233 -2.20 14.37 39.90
CA GLN A 233 -3.13 15.25 40.61
C GLN A 233 -4.55 15.11 40.05
N TRP A 234 -4.73 15.15 38.73
CA TRP A 234 -6.04 14.95 38.11
C TRP A 234 -6.59 13.54 38.36
N GLU A 235 -5.74 12.51 38.22
CA GLU A 235 -6.10 11.12 38.41
C GLU A 235 -6.59 10.86 39.83
N SER A 236 -5.92 11.41 40.85
CA SER A 236 -6.35 11.30 42.25
C SER A 236 -7.72 11.94 42.51
N VAL A 237 -8.04 13.07 41.85
CA VAL A 237 -9.34 13.74 41.95
C VAL A 237 -10.45 12.91 41.30
N VAL A 238 -10.19 12.39 40.11
CA VAL A 238 -11.14 11.52 39.38
C VAL A 238 -11.34 10.21 40.13
N ARG A 239 -10.27 9.59 40.62
CA ARG A 239 -10.32 8.35 41.41
C ARG A 239 -11.18 8.54 42.66
N GLY A 240 -10.95 9.61 43.43
CA GLY A 240 -11.78 9.91 44.60
C GLY A 240 -13.26 10.12 44.23
N SER A 241 -13.54 10.72 43.07
CA SER A 241 -14.91 10.92 42.58
C SER A 241 -15.59 9.61 42.13
N ILE A 242 -14.84 8.71 41.50
CA ILE A 242 -15.34 7.40 41.04
C ILE A 242 -15.52 6.44 42.21
N GLU A 243 -14.57 6.40 43.16
CA GLU A 243 -14.68 5.57 44.36
C GLU A 243 -15.89 5.97 45.20
N THR A 244 -16.16 7.27 45.33
CA THR A 244 -17.34 7.78 46.05
C THR A 244 -18.66 7.53 45.32
N MET A 245 -18.68 7.52 43.99
CA MET A 245 -19.91 7.30 43.20
C MET A 245 -20.22 5.84 42.88
N LEU A 246 -19.20 5.02 42.63
CA LEU A 246 -19.34 3.67 42.06
C LEU A 246 -18.70 2.58 42.93
N GLY A 247 -17.89 2.92 43.93
CA GLY A 247 -17.20 1.96 44.78
C GLY A 247 -16.17 1.08 44.06
N VAL A 248 -15.80 1.44 42.82
CA VAL A 248 -14.84 0.69 42.01
C VAL A 248 -13.44 1.29 42.20
N GLN A 249 -12.50 0.45 42.62
CA GLN A 249 -11.07 0.80 42.69
C GLN A 249 -10.36 0.32 41.43
N TRP A 250 -9.58 1.19 40.79
CA TRP A 250 -8.71 0.83 39.66
C TRP A 250 -7.23 1.03 40.05
N GLY A 251 -6.41 0.00 39.83
CA GLY A 251 -5.11 -0.17 40.47
C GLY A 251 -3.87 0.41 39.77
N GLU A 252 -3.92 0.74 38.47
CA GLU A 252 -2.75 1.24 37.72
C GLU A 252 -2.85 2.74 37.45
N SER A 253 -1.73 3.47 37.59
CA SER A 253 -1.69 4.90 37.29
C SER A 253 -1.61 5.16 35.78
N ILE A 254 -2.49 6.04 35.28
CA ILE A 254 -2.57 6.36 33.85
C ILE A 254 -1.49 7.40 33.47
N SER A 255 -0.84 8.01 34.46
CA SER A 255 0.22 9.01 34.27
C SER A 255 1.28 8.60 33.24
N TRP A 256 1.80 7.37 33.33
CA TRP A 256 2.79 6.88 32.37
C TRP A 256 2.24 6.87 30.93
N TYR A 257 1.00 6.43 30.73
CA TYR A 257 0.37 6.40 29.40
C TYR A 257 0.14 7.80 28.85
N VAL A 258 -0.29 8.76 29.68
CA VAL A 258 -0.54 10.14 29.23
C VAL A 258 0.77 10.85 28.86
N VAL A 259 1.81 10.70 29.69
CA VAL A 259 3.12 11.31 29.43
C VAL A 259 3.74 10.75 28.14
N ASN A 260 3.70 9.42 27.96
CA ASN A 260 4.21 8.79 26.73
C ASN A 260 3.34 9.13 25.51
N TRP A 261 2.03 9.28 25.68
CA TRP A 261 1.16 9.72 24.60
C TRP A 261 1.52 11.14 24.13
N PHE A 262 1.76 12.06 25.05
CA PHE A 262 2.22 13.41 24.69
C PHE A 262 3.59 13.40 24.00
N GLN A 263 4.53 12.58 24.49
CA GLN A 263 5.82 12.35 23.81
C GLN A 263 5.63 11.84 22.38
N ASN A 264 4.75 10.86 22.19
CA ASN A 264 4.46 10.28 20.89
C ASN A 264 3.79 11.27 19.94
N ILE A 265 2.90 12.15 20.43
CA ILE A 265 2.33 13.23 19.62
C ILE A 265 3.45 14.10 19.05
N VAL A 266 4.32 14.64 19.93
CA VAL A 266 5.41 15.53 19.51
C VAL A 266 6.34 14.82 18.52
N ARG A 267 6.66 13.55 18.76
CA ARG A 267 7.48 12.72 17.87
C ARG A 267 6.83 12.50 16.50
N TYR A 268 5.53 12.26 16.46
CA TYR A 268 4.83 11.87 15.23
C TYR A 268 4.51 13.06 14.34
N ILE A 269 4.35 14.27 14.88
CA ILE A 269 4.02 15.46 14.09
C ILE A 269 4.95 15.65 12.88
N PRO A 270 6.29 15.75 13.02
CA PRO A 270 7.16 15.99 11.88
C PRO A 270 7.09 14.83 10.86
N ASP A 271 7.09 13.59 11.34
CA ASP A 271 7.09 12.40 10.49
C ASP A 271 5.78 12.23 9.68
N LYS A 272 4.63 12.33 10.34
CA LYS A 272 3.32 12.17 9.68
C LYS A 272 2.99 13.34 8.78
N THR A 273 3.41 14.56 9.14
CA THR A 273 3.26 15.75 8.30
C THR A 273 4.09 15.63 7.02
N MET A 274 5.37 15.24 7.14
CA MET A 274 6.23 15.05 5.96
C MET A 274 5.76 13.90 5.09
N SER A 275 5.35 12.77 5.68
CA SER A 275 4.81 11.62 4.92
C SER A 275 3.58 12.01 4.11
N ALA A 276 2.62 12.72 4.70
CA ALA A 276 1.42 13.19 4.01
C ALA A 276 1.74 14.23 2.93
N ALA A 277 2.67 15.14 3.18
CA ALA A 277 3.08 16.17 2.22
C ALA A 277 3.78 15.56 1.00
N ILE A 278 4.75 14.67 1.21
CA ILE A 278 5.46 13.98 0.12
C ILE A 278 4.47 13.11 -0.68
N ALA A 279 3.56 12.41 -0.01
CA ALA A 279 2.52 11.64 -0.68
C ALA A 279 1.65 12.50 -1.59
N LEU A 280 1.25 13.69 -1.13
CA LEU A 280 0.48 14.64 -1.95
C LEU A 280 1.28 15.14 -3.16
N VAL A 281 2.56 15.42 -2.99
CA VAL A 281 3.45 15.83 -4.10
C VAL A 281 3.60 14.69 -5.12
N VAL A 282 3.86 13.46 -4.66
CA VAL A 282 3.98 12.27 -5.53
C VAL A 282 2.67 11.99 -6.25
N LEU A 283 1.53 12.19 -5.59
CA LEU A 283 0.22 12.07 -6.20
C LEU A 283 0.06 13.07 -7.35
N LYS A 284 0.31 14.36 -7.06
CA LYS A 284 0.03 15.46 -7.99
C LYS A 284 0.94 15.48 -9.21
N TYR A 285 2.22 15.17 -9.03
CA TYR A 285 3.20 15.21 -10.12
C TYR A 285 3.54 13.83 -10.68
N GLY A 286 3.35 12.77 -9.90
CA GLY A 286 3.64 11.40 -10.34
C GLY A 286 2.47 10.74 -11.04
N TYR A 287 1.23 10.96 -10.57
CA TYR A 287 0.07 10.20 -11.02
C TYR A 287 -1.16 11.06 -11.35
N PRO A 288 -1.04 12.06 -12.25
CA PRO A 288 -2.11 13.05 -12.50
C PRO A 288 -3.39 12.44 -13.11
N LEU A 289 -3.27 11.38 -13.92
CA LEU A 289 -4.45 10.68 -14.45
C LEU A 289 -5.19 9.90 -13.34
N PHE A 290 -4.47 9.34 -12.37
CA PHE A 290 -5.10 8.68 -11.23
C PHE A 290 -5.75 9.68 -10.28
N GLU A 291 -5.15 10.86 -10.07
CA GLU A 291 -5.80 11.96 -9.36
C GLU A 291 -7.14 12.35 -10.00
N GLN A 292 -7.15 12.58 -11.31
CA GLN A 292 -8.35 13.00 -12.04
C GLN A 292 -9.49 11.96 -11.96
N GLU A 293 -9.16 10.69 -12.05
CA GLU A 293 -10.16 9.62 -12.08
C GLU A 293 -10.58 9.14 -10.69
N LEU A 294 -9.64 9.04 -9.73
CA LEU A 294 -9.89 8.45 -8.41
C LEU A 294 -10.21 9.47 -7.31
N ILE A 295 -9.81 10.73 -7.47
CA ILE A 295 -10.15 11.79 -6.50
C ILE A 295 -11.27 12.67 -7.05
N HIS A 296 -11.21 13.04 -8.33
CA HIS A 296 -12.22 13.92 -8.92
C HIS A 296 -13.43 13.18 -9.54
N GLY A 297 -13.40 11.84 -9.57
CA GLY A 297 -14.52 11.04 -10.08
C GLY A 297 -14.69 11.12 -11.59
N GLY A 298 -13.64 11.53 -12.32
CA GLY A 298 -13.68 11.63 -13.78
C GLY A 298 -14.81 12.55 -14.30
N PRO A 299 -15.46 12.19 -15.42
CA PRO A 299 -16.54 12.98 -16.03
C PRO A 299 -17.80 13.09 -15.16
N GLU A 300 -18.09 12.05 -14.38
CA GLU A 300 -19.32 11.91 -13.58
C GLU A 300 -19.23 12.64 -12.24
N LYS A 301 -18.01 13.04 -11.83
CA LYS A 301 -17.70 13.76 -10.59
C LYS A 301 -18.05 13.00 -9.30
N GLU A 302 -18.27 11.70 -9.39
CA GLU A 302 -18.47 10.84 -8.22
C GLU A 302 -17.18 10.04 -7.94
N PRO A 303 -16.60 10.18 -6.74
CA PRO A 303 -15.39 9.43 -6.38
C PRO A 303 -15.72 7.92 -6.28
N PRO A 304 -14.75 7.04 -6.60
CA PRO A 304 -14.93 5.61 -6.50
C PRO A 304 -15.22 5.19 -5.05
N GLY A 305 -16.25 4.37 -4.86
CA GLY A 305 -16.54 3.73 -3.59
C GLY A 305 -15.59 2.56 -3.29
N ASP A 306 -15.56 2.17 -2.01
CA ASP A 306 -14.74 1.04 -1.56
C ASP A 306 -15.52 -0.29 -1.73
N GLU A 307 -14.82 -1.38 -2.08
CA GLU A 307 -15.46 -2.70 -2.19
C GLU A 307 -15.67 -3.33 -0.82
N ARG A 308 -16.81 -3.99 -0.64
CA ARG A 308 -17.14 -4.76 0.58
C ARG A 308 -16.15 -5.87 0.90
N VAL A 309 -15.41 -6.38 -0.08
CA VAL A 309 -14.44 -7.46 0.08
C VAL A 309 -13.12 -6.97 0.70
N LEU A 310 -12.79 -5.68 0.60
CA LEU A 310 -11.49 -5.16 1.07
C LEU A 310 -11.27 -5.29 2.58
N PRO A 311 -12.24 -5.00 3.47
CA PRO A 311 -12.08 -5.30 4.90
C PRO A 311 -11.77 -6.78 5.16
N LEU A 312 -12.40 -7.70 4.40
CA LEU A 312 -12.17 -9.14 4.55
C LEU A 312 -10.77 -9.55 4.07
N VAL A 313 -10.30 -8.97 2.96
CA VAL A 313 -8.92 -9.17 2.48
C VAL A 313 -7.91 -8.66 3.52
N LEU A 314 -8.15 -7.48 4.10
CA LEU A 314 -7.33 -6.97 5.19
C LEU A 314 -7.32 -7.95 6.38
N GLY A 315 -8.48 -8.48 6.77
CA GLY A 315 -8.58 -9.47 7.84
C GLY A 315 -7.83 -10.77 7.54
N LEU A 316 -7.93 -11.28 6.31
CA LEU A 316 -7.20 -12.47 5.87
C LEU A 316 -5.68 -12.24 5.95
N LEU A 317 -5.21 -11.08 5.50
CA LEU A 317 -3.80 -10.71 5.57
C LEU A 317 -3.32 -10.44 7.00
N TYR A 318 -4.21 -9.94 7.87
CA TYR A 318 -3.89 -9.64 9.26
C TYR A 318 -3.89 -10.88 10.16
N ALA A 319 -4.64 -11.94 9.80
CA ALA A 319 -4.79 -13.13 10.64
C ALA A 319 -3.47 -13.79 11.08
N PRO A 320 -2.44 -13.96 10.22
CA PRO A 320 -1.15 -14.49 10.65
C PRO A 320 -0.44 -13.58 11.66
N SER A 321 -0.46 -12.26 11.43
CA SER A 321 0.13 -11.27 12.33
C SER A 321 -0.61 -11.25 13.68
N TYR A 322 -1.94 -11.30 13.66
CA TYR A 322 -2.77 -11.37 14.86
C TYR A 322 -2.47 -12.62 15.70
N ALA A 323 -2.42 -13.80 15.06
CA ALA A 323 -2.10 -15.05 15.75
C ALA A 323 -0.76 -14.92 16.47
N THR A 324 0.25 -14.37 15.79
CA THR A 324 1.59 -14.15 16.35
C THR A 324 1.59 -13.14 17.51
N LEU A 325 0.86 -12.02 17.37
CA LEU A 325 0.78 -10.96 18.38
C LEU A 325 0.11 -11.43 19.67
N VAL A 326 -0.92 -12.27 19.58
CA VAL A 326 -1.64 -12.79 20.75
C VAL A 326 -0.90 -13.98 21.38
N SER A 327 -0.24 -14.82 20.59
CA SER A 327 0.41 -16.03 21.09
C SER A 327 1.80 -15.79 21.69
N SER A 328 2.49 -14.71 21.30
CA SER A 328 3.86 -14.46 21.73
C SER A 328 3.93 -13.65 23.03
N GLU A 329 4.77 -14.14 23.96
CA GLU A 329 5.08 -13.43 25.21
C GLU A 329 5.83 -12.12 24.96
N SER A 330 6.60 -12.02 23.87
CA SER A 330 7.36 -10.83 23.51
C SER A 330 6.49 -9.58 23.27
N TYR A 331 5.21 -9.77 22.96
CA TYR A 331 4.25 -8.68 22.75
C TYR A 331 3.24 -8.53 23.89
N ALA A 332 3.50 -9.19 25.03
CA ALA A 332 2.55 -9.29 26.14
C ALA A 332 1.14 -9.67 25.63
N GLY A 333 1.08 -10.66 24.71
CA GLY A 333 -0.11 -10.96 23.89
C GLY A 333 -1.38 -11.19 24.70
N MET A 334 -1.29 -11.87 25.85
CA MET A 334 -2.42 -12.12 26.75
C MET A 334 -2.85 -10.91 27.58
N GLN A 335 -1.96 -9.95 27.85
CA GLN A 335 -2.30 -8.72 28.58
C GLN A 335 -2.89 -7.66 27.64
N PHE A 336 -2.34 -7.55 26.43
CA PHE A 336 -2.75 -6.57 25.41
C PHE A 336 -3.62 -7.18 24.31
N TRP A 337 -4.25 -8.33 24.53
CA TRP A 337 -5.14 -8.97 23.56
C TRP A 337 -6.25 -8.04 23.02
N PRO A 338 -6.84 -7.08 23.78
CA PRO A 338 -7.85 -6.17 23.23
C PRO A 338 -7.24 -5.21 22.20
N LEU A 339 -5.99 -4.79 22.40
CA LEU A 339 -5.25 -3.95 21.44
C LEU A 339 -5.01 -4.72 20.14
N TRP A 340 -4.57 -5.97 20.23
CA TRP A 340 -4.33 -6.81 19.06
C TRP A 340 -5.62 -7.21 18.35
N SER A 341 -6.75 -7.26 19.08
CA SER A 341 -8.06 -7.60 18.51
C SER A 341 -8.78 -6.42 17.88
N LEU A 342 -8.37 -5.18 18.17
CA LEU A 342 -9.02 -3.95 17.69
C LEU A 342 -9.22 -3.88 16.17
N PRO A 343 -8.25 -4.28 15.32
CA PRO A 343 -8.43 -4.32 13.87
C PRO A 343 -9.62 -5.18 13.43
N TRP A 344 -9.91 -6.30 14.11
CA TRP A 344 -11.05 -7.16 13.78
C TRP A 344 -12.37 -6.43 13.96
N LEU A 345 -12.51 -5.59 14.99
CA LEU A 345 -13.69 -4.75 15.19
C LEU A 345 -13.88 -3.79 14.02
N PHE A 346 -12.81 -3.12 13.57
CA PHE A 346 -12.86 -2.23 12.41
C PHE A 346 -13.18 -2.98 11.12
N ILE A 347 -12.60 -4.17 10.90
CA ILE A 347 -12.86 -5.01 9.74
C ILE A 347 -14.34 -5.41 9.68
N VAL A 348 -14.90 -5.90 10.80
CA VAL A 348 -16.30 -6.32 10.88
C VAL A 348 -17.23 -5.13 10.66
N MET A 349 -16.98 -4.01 11.35
CA MET A 349 -17.76 -2.79 11.19
C MET A 349 -17.68 -2.25 9.76
N GLY A 350 -16.48 -2.28 9.16
CA GLY A 350 -16.25 -1.88 7.77
C GLY A 350 -17.00 -2.73 6.76
N TYR A 351 -16.95 -4.06 6.94
CA TYR A 351 -17.69 -5.00 6.10
C TYR A 351 -19.20 -4.75 6.16
N PHE A 352 -19.78 -4.64 7.37
CA PHE A 352 -21.21 -4.37 7.49
C PHE A 352 -21.59 -2.99 6.96
N LYS A 353 -20.75 -1.97 7.19
CA LYS A 353 -20.98 -0.64 6.66
C LYS A 353 -21.05 -0.66 5.13
N LEU A 354 -20.09 -1.31 4.47
CA LEU A 354 -20.07 -1.42 3.00
C LEU A 354 -21.16 -2.36 2.47
N ARG A 355 -21.56 -3.38 3.24
CA ARG A 355 -22.62 -4.30 2.85
C ARG A 355 -24.01 -3.66 2.83
N TYR A 356 -24.28 -2.73 3.74
CA TYR A 356 -25.59 -2.08 3.89
C TYR A 356 -25.68 -0.70 3.25
N TRP A 357 -24.60 0.08 3.25
CA TRP A 357 -24.56 1.45 2.72
C TRP A 357 -23.52 1.66 1.61
N GLY A 358 -22.79 0.62 1.21
CA GLY A 358 -21.83 0.69 0.12
C GLY A 358 -22.45 0.45 -1.25
N PRO A 359 -21.73 0.81 -2.34
CA PRO A 359 -22.15 0.52 -3.70
C PRO A 359 -22.17 -1.00 -3.97
N THR A 360 -22.96 -1.42 -4.96
CA THR A 360 -23.01 -2.82 -5.39
C THR A 360 -21.74 -3.21 -6.16
N ASP A 361 -21.36 -4.48 -6.08
CA ASP A 361 -20.14 -4.99 -6.74
C ASP A 361 -20.20 -4.80 -8.26
N ASP A 362 -21.38 -4.92 -8.88
CA ASP A 362 -21.57 -4.75 -10.32
C ASP A 362 -21.29 -3.31 -10.75
N LEU A 363 -21.79 -2.31 -10.01
CA LEU A 363 -21.52 -0.89 -10.26
C LEU A 363 -20.03 -0.57 -10.09
N LEU A 364 -19.39 -1.13 -9.05
CA LEU A 364 -17.95 -0.97 -8.84
C LEU A 364 -17.12 -1.60 -9.97
N HIS A 365 -17.57 -2.73 -10.51
CA HIS A 365 -16.92 -3.41 -11.62
C HIS A 365 -17.04 -2.62 -12.92
N GLU A 366 -18.24 -2.15 -13.24
CA GLU A 366 -18.51 -1.33 -14.42
C GLU A 366 -17.68 -0.03 -14.38
N ALA A 367 -17.69 0.68 -13.25
CA ALA A 367 -16.90 1.90 -13.07
C ALA A 367 -15.38 1.68 -13.27
N ARG A 368 -14.86 0.49 -12.90
CA ARG A 368 -13.44 0.14 -13.16
C ARG A 368 -13.18 -0.11 -14.62
N LEU A 369 -14.08 -0.80 -15.31
CA LEU A 369 -13.94 -1.08 -16.74
C LEU A 369 -13.95 0.23 -17.52
N GLU A 370 -14.85 1.16 -17.18
CA GLU A 370 -14.88 2.48 -17.81
C GLU A 370 -13.59 3.28 -17.58
N ARG A 371 -13.08 3.32 -16.33
CA ARG A 371 -11.79 3.95 -16.03
C ARG A 371 -10.64 3.30 -16.80
N ALA A 372 -10.61 1.97 -16.86
CA ALA A 372 -9.61 1.23 -17.62
C ALA A 372 -9.64 1.58 -19.12
N GLU A 373 -10.83 1.76 -19.70
CA GLU A 373 -10.96 2.24 -21.08
C GLU A 373 -10.47 3.68 -21.26
N ARG A 374 -10.74 4.57 -20.30
CA ARG A 374 -10.25 5.96 -20.31
C ARG A 374 -8.73 6.00 -20.24
N TYR A 375 -8.10 5.24 -19.34
CA TYR A 375 -6.64 5.11 -19.27
C TYR A 375 -6.06 4.55 -20.56
N ALA A 376 -6.66 3.49 -21.10
CA ALA A 376 -6.21 2.90 -22.36
C ALA A 376 -6.28 3.91 -23.51
N ARG A 377 -7.32 4.75 -23.57
CA ARG A 377 -7.48 5.80 -24.58
C ARG A 377 -6.43 6.90 -24.43
N ALA A 378 -6.22 7.40 -23.20
CA ALA A 378 -5.24 8.45 -22.91
C ALA A 378 -3.79 8.01 -23.23
N LEU A 379 -3.47 6.73 -23.00
CA LEU A 379 -2.11 6.21 -23.12
C LEU A 379 -1.83 5.54 -24.48
N LYS A 380 -2.85 5.30 -25.31
CA LYS A 380 -2.73 4.72 -26.66
C LYS A 380 -1.73 5.43 -27.57
N PRO A 381 -1.63 6.78 -27.59
CA PRO A 381 -0.67 7.48 -28.46
C PRO A 381 0.78 7.20 -28.06
N ILE A 382 1.05 7.08 -26.76
CA ILE A 382 2.39 6.92 -26.18
C ILE A 382 2.91 5.49 -26.39
N GLY A 383 2.01 4.50 -26.38
CA GLY A 383 2.36 3.10 -26.60
C GLY A 383 2.98 2.79 -27.98
N LYS A 384 2.85 3.71 -28.94
CA LYS A 384 3.40 3.61 -30.30
C LYS A 384 4.80 4.21 -30.45
N GLU A 385 5.34 4.87 -29.42
CA GLU A 385 6.65 5.52 -29.50
C GLU A 385 7.79 4.47 -29.50
N PRO A 386 8.87 4.68 -30.28
CA PRO A 386 9.96 3.71 -30.41
C PRO A 386 10.71 3.46 -29.08
N SER A 387 10.78 4.47 -28.20
CA SER A 387 11.31 4.37 -26.83
C SER A 387 10.57 3.32 -25.99
N HIS A 388 9.26 3.22 -26.17
CA HIS A 388 8.39 2.29 -25.46
C HIS A 388 8.63 0.83 -25.92
N GLU A 389 8.86 0.62 -27.21
CA GLU A 389 9.25 -0.69 -27.72
C GLU A 389 10.62 -1.15 -27.25
N PHE A 390 11.59 -0.23 -27.18
CA PHE A 390 12.94 -0.50 -26.70
C PHE A 390 12.92 -1.02 -25.26
N CYS A 391 12.29 -0.28 -24.34
CA CYS A 391 12.17 -0.71 -22.94
C CYS A 391 11.47 -2.06 -22.80
N ARG A 392 10.38 -2.31 -23.55
CA ARG A 392 9.67 -3.60 -23.50
C ARG A 392 10.57 -4.77 -23.87
N ARG A 393 11.38 -4.63 -24.93
CA ARG A 393 12.30 -5.68 -25.37
C ARG A 393 13.40 -5.89 -24.33
N LEU A 394 13.96 -4.83 -23.78
CA LEU A 394 14.98 -4.90 -22.74
C LEU A 394 14.47 -5.63 -21.49
N THR A 395 13.31 -5.24 -20.96
CA THR A 395 12.67 -5.92 -19.81
C THR A 395 12.46 -7.41 -20.06
N PHE A 396 11.99 -7.78 -21.26
CA PHE A 396 11.79 -9.19 -21.61
C PHE A 396 13.11 -9.97 -21.61
N VAL A 397 14.16 -9.42 -22.23
CA VAL A 397 15.49 -10.06 -22.25
C VAL A 397 16.06 -10.18 -20.83
N THR A 398 15.91 -9.15 -19.99
CA THR A 398 16.34 -9.18 -18.58
C THR A 398 15.61 -10.26 -17.79
N LEU A 399 14.30 -10.43 -17.98
CA LEU A 399 13.52 -11.49 -17.32
C LEU A 399 14.00 -12.88 -17.73
N VAL A 400 14.22 -13.11 -19.03
CA VAL A 400 14.73 -14.39 -19.54
C VAL A 400 16.12 -14.67 -18.98
N ALA A 401 17.03 -13.69 -19.00
CA ALA A 401 18.37 -13.85 -18.44
C ALA A 401 18.34 -14.14 -16.93
N SER A 402 17.44 -13.49 -16.19
CA SER A 402 17.27 -13.68 -14.75
C SER A 402 16.70 -15.05 -14.40
N LEU A 403 15.77 -15.56 -15.22
CA LEU A 403 15.25 -16.91 -15.08
C LEU A 403 16.34 -17.97 -15.34
N ILE A 404 17.15 -17.79 -16.38
CA ILE A 404 18.27 -18.70 -16.67
C ILE A 404 19.26 -18.72 -15.50
N PHE A 405 19.63 -17.55 -14.98
CA PHE A 405 20.51 -17.47 -13.81
C PHE A 405 19.93 -18.18 -12.58
N ALA A 406 18.64 -17.97 -12.29
CA ALA A 406 17.96 -18.63 -11.19
C ALA A 406 17.87 -20.15 -11.35
N LEU A 407 17.76 -20.66 -12.59
CA LEU A 407 17.79 -22.10 -12.88
C LEU A 407 19.20 -22.72 -12.70
N CYS A 408 20.25 -21.93 -12.89
CA CYS A 408 21.64 -22.36 -12.67
C CYS A 408 22.09 -22.29 -11.20
N LEU A 409 21.41 -21.50 -10.38
CA LEU A 409 21.74 -21.25 -8.96
C LEU A 409 21.77 -22.52 -8.08
N PRO A 410 20.80 -23.46 -8.19
CA PRO A 410 20.82 -24.73 -7.47
C PRO A 410 22.02 -25.64 -7.83
N ILE A 411 22.61 -25.44 -9.01
CA ILE A 411 23.79 -26.19 -9.45
C ILE A 411 25.08 -25.60 -8.86
N LEU A 412 25.07 -24.29 -8.55
CA LEU A 412 26.26 -23.53 -8.16
C LEU A 412 26.43 -23.34 -6.65
N LEU A 413 25.36 -23.36 -5.86
CA LEU A 413 25.39 -22.99 -4.44
C LEU A 413 24.57 -23.96 -3.57
N MET A 414 25.12 -24.33 -2.41
CA MET A 414 24.44 -25.16 -1.39
C MET A 414 23.28 -24.40 -0.71
N ASP A 415 23.43 -23.10 -0.44
CA ASP A 415 22.39 -22.23 0.17
C ASP A 415 21.68 -21.33 -0.86
N PHE A 416 21.31 -21.92 -2.01
CA PHE A 416 20.84 -21.15 -3.18
C PHE A 416 19.55 -20.38 -2.93
N TYR A 417 18.67 -20.83 -2.02
CA TYR A 417 17.33 -20.26 -1.81
C TYR A 417 17.38 -18.79 -1.35
N ARG A 418 18.26 -18.46 -0.39
CA ARG A 418 18.41 -17.09 0.13
C ARG A 418 19.02 -16.15 -0.92
N VAL A 419 19.98 -16.64 -1.70
CA VAL A 419 20.61 -15.88 -2.79
C VAL A 419 19.63 -15.66 -3.94
N THR A 420 18.90 -16.71 -4.32
CA THR A 420 17.87 -16.67 -5.38
C THR A 420 16.75 -15.69 -5.03
N PHE A 421 16.28 -15.71 -3.78
CA PHE A 421 15.27 -14.78 -3.30
C PHE A 421 15.73 -13.32 -3.40
N LYS A 422 16.91 -13.01 -2.86
CA LYS A 422 17.49 -11.65 -2.92
C LYS A 422 17.69 -11.19 -4.37
N PHE A 423 18.22 -12.06 -5.22
CA PHE A 423 18.40 -11.78 -6.65
C PHE A 423 17.06 -11.44 -7.32
N PHE A 424 16.03 -12.25 -7.10
CA PHE A 424 14.70 -11.97 -7.66
C PHE A 424 14.10 -10.68 -7.11
N CYS A 425 14.21 -10.41 -5.80
CA CYS A 425 13.75 -9.15 -5.23
C CYS A 425 14.43 -7.94 -5.89
N VAL A 426 15.75 -8.00 -6.13
CA VAL A 426 16.49 -6.91 -6.79
C VAL A 426 16.08 -6.76 -8.25
N VAL A 427 16.04 -7.85 -9.02
CA VAL A 427 15.68 -7.80 -10.44
C VAL A 427 14.23 -7.35 -10.62
N TYR A 428 13.27 -8.01 -9.97
CA TYR A 428 11.86 -7.67 -10.09
C TYR A 428 11.56 -6.31 -9.47
N GLY A 429 12.21 -5.95 -8.36
CA GLY A 429 12.10 -4.62 -7.77
C GLY A 429 12.56 -3.53 -8.73
N PHE A 430 13.71 -3.71 -9.39
CA PHE A 430 14.21 -2.76 -10.38
C PHE A 430 13.29 -2.65 -11.60
N LEU A 431 12.83 -3.79 -12.14
CA LEU A 431 11.89 -3.80 -13.25
C LEU A 431 10.55 -3.14 -12.89
N LEU A 432 10.10 -3.32 -11.66
CA LEU A 432 8.91 -2.66 -11.12
C LEU A 432 9.10 -1.14 -11.05
N VAL A 433 10.23 -0.65 -10.53
CA VAL A 433 10.54 0.78 -10.49
C VAL A 433 10.57 1.39 -11.89
N VAL A 434 11.26 0.75 -12.85
CA VAL A 434 11.29 1.19 -14.25
C VAL A 434 9.88 1.25 -14.83
N HIS A 435 9.04 0.25 -14.52
CA HIS A 435 7.66 0.25 -14.96
C HIS A 435 6.84 1.39 -14.37
N LEU A 436 6.94 1.64 -13.06
CA LEU A 436 6.24 2.73 -12.39
C LEU A 436 6.65 4.11 -12.92
N ILE A 437 7.94 4.35 -13.12
CA ILE A 437 8.47 5.59 -13.71
C ILE A 437 7.87 5.79 -15.11
N ARG A 438 7.83 4.72 -15.92
CA ARG A 438 7.21 4.79 -17.25
C ARG A 438 5.73 5.12 -17.20
N VAL A 439 4.97 4.55 -16.26
CA VAL A 439 3.56 4.91 -16.06
C VAL A 439 3.46 6.39 -15.71
N ALA A 440 4.22 6.87 -14.72
CA ALA A 440 4.22 8.28 -14.31
C ALA A 440 4.54 9.24 -15.47
N ILE A 441 5.58 8.95 -16.25
CA ILE A 441 5.94 9.76 -17.44
C ILE A 441 4.82 9.74 -18.47
N ALA A 442 4.25 8.56 -18.75
CA ALA A 442 3.19 8.44 -19.74
C ALA A 442 1.92 9.20 -19.31
N GLN A 443 1.56 9.17 -18.03
CA GLN A 443 0.45 9.97 -17.51
C GLN A 443 0.71 11.47 -17.68
N ASN A 444 1.89 11.95 -17.29
CA ASN A 444 2.26 13.36 -17.43
C ASN A 444 2.24 13.84 -18.89
N ILE A 445 2.81 13.06 -19.82
CA ILE A 445 2.78 13.39 -21.26
C ILE A 445 1.35 13.40 -21.79
N SER A 446 0.49 12.48 -21.34
CA SER A 446 -0.89 12.41 -21.81
C SER A 446 -1.70 13.65 -21.38
N VAL A 447 -1.52 14.12 -20.14
CA VAL A 447 -2.18 15.33 -19.64
C VAL A 447 -1.66 16.57 -20.37
N ALA A 448 -0.35 16.69 -20.54
CA ALA A 448 0.27 17.82 -21.26
C ALA A 448 -0.11 17.90 -22.75
N ARG A 449 -0.57 16.80 -23.37
CA ARG A 449 -1.08 16.78 -24.76
C ARG A 449 -2.59 17.05 -24.85
N SER A 450 -3.29 17.00 -23.72
CA SER A 450 -4.74 17.24 -23.64
C SER A 450 -5.11 18.69 -23.29
N GLU A 451 -4.16 19.44 -22.72
CA GLU A 451 -4.15 20.90 -22.64
C GLU A 451 -3.62 21.50 -23.94
#